data_AF-A0A7V3FZR1-F1
#
_entry.id   AF-A0A7V3FZR1-F1
#
_cell.length_a   1.000
_cell.length_b   1.000
_cell.length_c   1.000
_cell.angle_alpha   90.00
_cell.angle_beta   90.00
_cell.angle_gamma   90.00
#
_symmetry.space_group_name_H-M   'P 1'
#
loop_
_entity.id
_entity.type
_entity.pdbx_description
1 polymer ?
#
loop_
_entity_poly.entity_id
_entity_poly.type
_entity_poly.pdbx_seq_one_letter_code
_entity_poly.pdbx_strand_id
1 'polypeptide(L)'
;KDQALMQELLRVVEGGLEPSDVLKKKLQGQHWTVNLCPGNFAWKSDEHFQPKLPWMVALLKRLADPFPGFTRRLADDLCLTVENFYPHTESWPFSPAANEAEGFPALLLHLSTPMTPRPMKRWITSLPDLEPDPNPVGFEMLSLNDSALLNEFLHPPEPSSLGTLGQLVLVMGPRSAVCRVDLDRVKVDTPVDLELKGWKFTLKKTGHLMDLLGEQEKADDKPAMPSYRPAYPAVLFELTAPTGHQGTYAACARLPHMPAHRSGVDFGRVSAWYHWPDFRWGEKHKLGAMQFLRSPDGRLYFRVYGKDGLKAQGQELDPTDTTTAHQLPWAPMNMTFQIGGWIPSATRKDKVIPRHVRPGSEPSERLEPALRCTLATSDKTQEFWVRMSRHATQVNVGDNLYFVRYRQASKRLDFALRLKKATQVSDPGTNRPAAYQSEVTLIAEKDGRKVESDHVISMNSTLDHGKYKVYQTNYRPMTDPQTFEVMVDRDGRMVSLSGFTVAHDPGLYWKYAGSLLLVAGIATMFWMRAYFFKRPSKSQLTTN
;
A
#
# COMPACT_ATOMS: atom_id res chain seq x y z
N LYS A 1 -30.71 -12.17 -7.30
CA LYS A 1 -31.87 -12.72 -6.53
C LYS A 1 -31.49 -13.27 -5.16
N ASP A 2 -30.22 -13.48 -4.83
CA ASP A 2 -29.80 -13.86 -3.46
C ASP A 2 -28.73 -12.87 -2.96
N GLN A 3 -29.18 -11.76 -2.36
CA GLN A 3 -28.30 -10.70 -1.87
C GLN A 3 -27.36 -11.22 -0.77
N ALA A 4 -27.80 -12.19 0.02
CA ALA A 4 -26.99 -12.84 1.04
C ALA A 4 -25.86 -13.66 0.42
N LEU A 5 -26.15 -14.41 -0.66
CA LEU A 5 -25.12 -15.13 -1.41
C LEU A 5 -24.06 -14.18 -2.00
N MET A 6 -24.50 -13.05 -2.57
CA MET A 6 -23.58 -12.07 -3.13
C MET A 6 -22.69 -11.44 -2.05
N GLN A 7 -23.28 -11.07 -0.90
CA GLN A 7 -22.52 -10.57 0.25
C GLN A 7 -21.51 -11.61 0.76
N GLU A 8 -21.91 -12.88 0.83
CA GLU A 8 -21.01 -13.95 1.27
C GLU A 8 -19.86 -14.18 0.28
N LEU A 9 -20.15 -14.13 -1.01
CA LEU A 9 -19.15 -14.24 -2.08
C LEU A 9 -18.18 -13.05 -2.04
N LEU A 10 -18.66 -11.82 -1.86
CA LEU A 10 -17.82 -10.64 -1.65
C LEU A 10 -16.94 -10.77 -0.39
N ARG A 11 -17.49 -11.28 0.72
CA ARG A 11 -16.70 -11.53 1.95
C ARG A 11 -15.59 -12.57 1.75
N VAL A 12 -15.80 -13.56 0.88
CA VAL A 12 -14.76 -14.52 0.53
C VAL A 12 -13.74 -13.88 -0.42
N VAL A 13 -14.19 -13.21 -1.48
CA VAL A 13 -13.33 -12.63 -2.52
C VAL A 13 -12.50 -11.45 -2.00
N GLU A 14 -13.11 -10.55 -1.24
CA GLU A 14 -12.48 -9.32 -0.72
C GLU A 14 -11.97 -9.49 0.72
N GLY A 15 -12.77 -10.15 1.57
CA GLY A 15 -12.49 -10.25 3.00
C GLY A 15 -11.46 -11.33 3.38
N GLY A 16 -11.02 -12.16 2.44
CA GLY A 16 -10.04 -13.21 2.72
C GLY A 16 -10.58 -14.39 3.52
N LEU A 17 -11.91 -14.48 3.72
CA LEU A 17 -12.53 -15.55 4.51
C LEU A 17 -12.61 -16.85 3.72
N GLU A 18 -12.70 -17.97 4.44
CA GLU A 18 -13.02 -19.26 3.82
C GLU A 18 -14.51 -19.31 3.47
N PRO A 19 -14.87 -19.89 2.31
CA PRO A 19 -16.26 -20.05 1.97
C PRO A 19 -16.93 -20.97 2.99
N SER A 20 -18.09 -20.56 3.48
CA SER A 20 -18.88 -21.38 4.41
C SER A 20 -19.33 -22.67 3.72
N ASP A 21 -19.77 -23.64 4.51
CA ASP A 21 -20.31 -24.88 3.97
C ASP A 21 -21.59 -24.65 3.15
N VAL A 22 -22.35 -23.59 3.46
CA VAL A 22 -23.53 -23.16 2.69
C VAL A 22 -23.10 -22.67 1.31
N LEU A 23 -22.10 -21.80 1.25
CA LEU A 23 -21.56 -21.29 -0.01
C LEU A 23 -20.90 -22.41 -0.83
N LYS A 24 -20.09 -23.27 -0.21
CA LYS A 24 -19.48 -24.43 -0.88
C LYS A 24 -20.53 -25.35 -1.51
N LYS A 25 -21.63 -25.61 -0.80
CA LYS A 25 -22.76 -26.41 -1.32
C LYS A 25 -23.43 -25.72 -2.50
N LYS A 26 -23.63 -24.40 -2.44
CA LYS A 26 -24.19 -23.60 -3.54
C LYS A 26 -23.26 -23.52 -4.76
N LEU A 27 -21.94 -23.55 -4.56
CA LEU A 27 -20.95 -23.61 -5.63
C LEU A 27 -20.88 -24.98 -6.33
N GLN A 28 -21.61 -26.00 -5.87
CA GLN A 28 -21.76 -27.30 -6.55
C GLN A 28 -20.43 -27.95 -7.00
N GLY A 29 -19.38 -27.84 -6.19
CA GLY A 29 -18.06 -28.38 -6.52
C GLY A 29 -17.16 -27.46 -7.36
N GLN A 30 -17.62 -26.27 -7.73
CA GLN A 30 -16.81 -25.22 -8.37
C GLN A 30 -15.94 -24.43 -7.38
N HIS A 31 -15.39 -25.15 -6.39
CA HIS A 31 -14.51 -24.59 -5.38
C HIS A 31 -13.40 -25.59 -5.08
N TRP A 32 -12.16 -25.13 -5.19
CA TRP A 32 -10.98 -25.97 -5.02
C TRP A 32 -9.99 -25.32 -4.06
N THR A 33 -9.42 -26.13 -3.17
CA THR A 33 -8.30 -25.72 -2.32
C THR A 33 -7.11 -26.61 -2.67
N VAL A 34 -6.01 -25.96 -3.04
CA VAL A 34 -4.76 -26.63 -3.37
C VAL A 34 -3.70 -26.24 -2.35
N ASN A 35 -3.10 -27.24 -1.71
CA ASN A 35 -1.99 -27.01 -0.80
C ASN A 35 -0.68 -26.89 -1.59
N LEU A 36 0.10 -25.85 -1.29
CA LEU A 36 1.38 -25.59 -1.92
C LEU A 36 2.44 -25.29 -0.85
N CYS A 37 3.63 -25.89 -1.00
CA CYS A 37 4.80 -25.66 -0.15
C CYS A 37 6.00 -25.29 -1.02
N PRO A 38 6.07 -24.05 -1.55
CA PRO A 38 7.02 -23.70 -2.59
C PRO A 38 8.46 -23.48 -2.08
N GLY A 39 8.68 -23.55 -0.77
CA GLY A 39 9.97 -23.28 -0.14
C GLY A 39 10.31 -21.79 -0.05
N ASN A 40 11.59 -21.49 0.11
CA ASN A 40 12.10 -20.12 0.35
C ASN A 40 12.76 -19.48 -0.89
N PHE A 41 12.93 -20.23 -1.98
CA PHE A 41 13.62 -19.78 -3.18
C PHE A 41 12.68 -19.74 -4.36
N ALA A 42 12.93 -18.85 -5.31
CA ALA A 42 12.21 -18.87 -6.58
C ALA A 42 12.44 -20.20 -7.30
N TRP A 43 11.42 -20.81 -7.88
CA TRP A 43 11.52 -22.15 -8.46
C TRP A 43 12.43 -22.19 -9.69
N LYS A 44 12.16 -21.35 -10.69
CA LYS A 44 12.91 -21.29 -11.95
C LYS A 44 13.50 -19.91 -12.18
N SER A 45 14.59 -19.88 -12.94
CA SER A 45 15.04 -18.68 -13.63
C SER A 45 14.18 -18.46 -14.86
N ASP A 46 13.73 -17.24 -15.11
CA ASP A 46 12.98 -16.86 -16.32
C ASP A 46 13.22 -15.40 -16.72
N GLU A 47 12.45 -14.89 -17.67
CA GLU A 47 12.54 -13.50 -18.13
C GLU A 47 12.21 -12.46 -17.05
N HIS A 48 11.48 -12.86 -15.99
CA HIS A 48 11.09 -11.96 -14.91
C HIS A 48 12.08 -11.99 -13.74
N PHE A 49 12.78 -13.11 -13.55
CA PHE A 49 13.67 -13.27 -12.41
C PHE A 49 14.83 -14.24 -12.66
N GLN A 50 16.06 -13.76 -12.41
CA GLN A 50 17.29 -14.53 -12.51
C GLN A 50 17.98 -14.60 -11.15
N PRO A 51 17.67 -15.59 -10.29
CA PRO A 51 18.19 -15.66 -8.92
C PRO A 51 19.73 -15.66 -8.88
N LYS A 52 20.30 -14.63 -8.24
CA LYS A 52 21.74 -14.53 -7.98
C LYS A 52 22.11 -15.36 -6.74
N LEU A 53 22.13 -16.68 -6.89
CA LEU A 53 22.53 -17.61 -5.83
C LEU A 53 24.00 -18.01 -5.98
N PRO A 54 24.79 -18.07 -4.88
CA PRO A 54 26.09 -18.74 -4.90
C PRO A 54 25.95 -20.19 -5.40
N TRP A 55 26.93 -20.69 -6.15
CA TRP A 55 26.84 -21.98 -6.85
C TRP A 55 26.47 -23.15 -5.92
N MET A 56 26.99 -23.19 -4.69
CA MET A 56 26.65 -24.23 -3.71
C MET A 56 25.17 -24.20 -3.33
N VAL A 57 24.61 -23.01 -3.14
CA VAL A 57 23.18 -22.82 -2.81
C VAL A 57 22.32 -23.19 -4.00
N ALA A 58 22.75 -22.83 -5.22
CA ALA A 58 22.06 -23.23 -6.44
C ALA A 58 22.02 -24.76 -6.63
N LEU A 59 23.11 -25.47 -6.30
CA LEU A 59 23.17 -26.93 -6.32
C LEU A 59 22.23 -27.54 -5.27
N LEU A 60 22.32 -27.10 -4.02
CA LEU A 60 21.44 -27.58 -2.94
C LEU A 60 19.97 -27.34 -3.27
N LYS A 61 19.65 -26.18 -3.85
CA LYS A 61 18.29 -25.87 -4.31
C LYS A 61 17.81 -26.86 -5.37
N ARG A 62 18.63 -27.15 -6.40
CA ARG A 62 18.28 -28.13 -7.45
C ARG A 62 18.09 -29.54 -6.89
N LEU A 63 18.85 -29.93 -5.86
CA LEU A 63 18.68 -31.21 -5.19
C LEU A 63 17.41 -31.25 -4.32
N ALA A 64 17.08 -30.14 -3.66
CA ALA A 64 15.89 -30.04 -2.81
C ALA A 64 14.59 -29.96 -3.63
N ASP A 65 14.64 -29.39 -4.83
CA ASP A 65 13.49 -29.25 -5.74
C ASP A 65 13.90 -29.59 -7.19
N PRO A 66 13.97 -30.89 -7.53
CA PRO A 66 14.44 -31.35 -8.83
C PRO A 66 13.43 -31.13 -9.96
N PHE A 67 12.15 -30.96 -9.63
CA PHE A 67 11.05 -30.77 -10.60
C PHE A 67 10.18 -29.57 -10.21
N PRO A 68 10.71 -28.34 -10.31
CA PRO A 68 10.00 -27.14 -9.93
C PRO A 68 8.75 -26.93 -10.78
N GLY A 69 7.64 -26.57 -10.14
CA GLY A 69 6.35 -26.39 -10.79
C GLY A 69 5.29 -27.31 -10.22
N PHE A 70 4.03 -26.97 -10.46
CA PHE A 70 2.92 -27.75 -9.93
C PHE A 70 1.74 -27.67 -10.89
N THR A 71 1.20 -28.81 -11.33
CA THR A 71 -0.02 -28.85 -12.16
C THR A 71 -1.09 -29.68 -11.46
N ARG A 72 -2.31 -29.18 -11.43
CA ARG A 72 -3.47 -29.85 -10.84
C ARG A 72 -4.69 -29.69 -11.72
N ARG A 73 -5.27 -30.83 -12.11
CA ARG A 73 -6.61 -30.88 -12.68
C ARG A 73 -7.64 -30.59 -11.60
N LEU A 74 -8.45 -29.55 -11.81
CA LEU A 74 -9.48 -29.09 -10.88
C LEU A 74 -10.85 -29.68 -11.25
N ALA A 75 -11.16 -29.73 -12.55
CA ALA A 75 -12.37 -30.33 -13.10
C ALA A 75 -12.04 -31.12 -14.39
N ASP A 76 -13.06 -31.70 -15.03
CA ASP A 76 -12.87 -32.48 -16.27
C ASP A 76 -12.23 -31.65 -17.38
N ASP A 77 -12.56 -30.37 -17.48
CA ASP A 77 -12.02 -29.46 -18.50
C ASP A 77 -11.06 -28.41 -17.93
N LEU A 78 -10.86 -28.33 -16.61
CA LEU A 78 -10.11 -27.24 -15.96
C LEU A 78 -8.79 -27.72 -15.33
N CYS A 79 -7.69 -27.08 -15.71
CA CYS A 79 -6.35 -27.36 -15.18
C CYS A 79 -5.64 -26.09 -14.71
N LEU A 80 -5.07 -26.12 -13.50
CA LEU A 80 -4.22 -25.07 -12.95
C LEU A 80 -2.76 -25.51 -12.94
N THR A 81 -1.90 -24.75 -13.60
CA THR A 81 -0.44 -24.90 -13.54
C THR A 81 0.15 -23.70 -12.81
N VAL A 82 0.98 -23.93 -11.80
CA VAL A 82 1.87 -22.95 -11.19
C VAL A 82 3.21 -23.08 -11.88
N GLU A 83 3.52 -22.11 -12.74
CA GLU A 83 4.70 -22.11 -13.59
C GLU A 83 5.97 -21.78 -12.79
N ASN A 84 5.84 -20.79 -11.90
CA ASN A 84 6.93 -20.30 -11.07
C ASN A 84 6.40 -19.73 -9.74
N PHE A 85 7.25 -19.78 -8.72
CA PHE A 85 7.05 -19.13 -7.43
C PHE A 85 8.13 -18.07 -7.25
N TYR A 86 7.74 -16.90 -6.75
CA TYR A 86 8.65 -15.80 -6.43
C TYR A 86 8.49 -15.47 -4.95
N PRO A 87 9.50 -15.70 -4.10
CA PRO A 87 9.39 -15.51 -2.65
C PRO A 87 9.26 -14.04 -2.25
N HIS A 88 9.75 -13.14 -3.09
CA HIS A 88 9.77 -11.70 -2.83
C HIS A 88 9.34 -10.96 -4.09
N THR A 89 8.17 -10.34 -4.02
CA THR A 89 7.65 -9.51 -5.09
C THR A 89 7.16 -8.18 -4.53
N GLU A 90 7.28 -7.17 -5.37
CA GLU A 90 6.70 -5.85 -5.19
C GLU A 90 5.49 -5.72 -6.10
N SER A 91 4.50 -4.95 -5.66
CA SER A 91 3.33 -4.64 -6.47
C SER A 91 3.38 -3.22 -6.98
N TRP A 92 3.23 -3.09 -8.28
CA TRP A 92 3.10 -1.81 -8.95
C TRP A 92 1.66 -1.67 -9.41
N PRO A 93 0.84 -0.83 -8.76
CA PRO A 93 -0.58 -0.70 -9.10
C PRO A 93 -0.83 -0.07 -10.48
N PHE A 94 0.24 0.39 -11.13
CA PHE A 94 0.19 1.10 -12.39
C PHE A 94 1.12 0.45 -13.42
N SER A 95 0.63 0.39 -14.67
CA SER A 95 1.39 -0.05 -15.83
C SER A 95 1.27 0.97 -16.96
N PRO A 96 2.24 1.04 -17.90
CA PRO A 96 2.10 1.87 -19.10
C PRO A 96 0.80 1.55 -19.85
N ALA A 97 0.11 2.59 -20.32
CA ALA A 97 -1.05 2.44 -21.19
C ALA A 97 -0.64 1.77 -22.52
N ALA A 98 -1.48 0.88 -23.05
CA ALA A 98 -1.14 0.10 -24.25
C ALA A 98 -1.20 0.89 -25.57
N ASN A 99 -1.86 2.06 -25.59
CA ASN A 99 -2.04 2.98 -26.73
C ASN A 99 -2.28 4.41 -26.21
N GLU A 100 -2.52 5.40 -27.09
CA GLU A 100 -2.99 6.79 -26.80
C GLU A 100 -4.31 6.89 -25.99
N ALA A 101 -4.74 5.81 -25.33
CA ALA A 101 -5.77 5.86 -24.31
C ALA A 101 -5.47 6.98 -23.30
N GLU A 102 -6.52 7.59 -22.76
CA GLU A 102 -6.49 8.58 -21.69
C GLU A 102 -5.88 7.97 -20.41
N GLY A 103 -4.57 7.77 -20.42
CA GLY A 103 -3.80 7.39 -19.25
C GLY A 103 -3.48 8.64 -18.42
N PHE A 104 -3.10 8.39 -17.18
CA PHE A 104 -2.75 9.43 -16.22
C PHE A 104 -1.27 9.30 -15.84
N PRO A 105 -0.55 10.39 -15.57
CA PRO A 105 0.81 10.28 -15.04
C PRO A 105 0.82 9.58 -13.68
N ALA A 106 1.78 8.67 -13.51
CA ALA A 106 2.08 8.00 -12.25
C ALA A 106 3.58 8.10 -11.94
N LEU A 107 3.89 8.60 -10.75
CA LEU A 107 5.25 8.79 -10.25
C LEU A 107 5.45 7.97 -8.97
N LEU A 108 6.48 7.14 -8.94
CA LEU A 108 6.92 6.44 -7.74
C LEU A 108 8.03 7.25 -7.07
N LEU A 109 7.85 7.59 -5.80
CA LEU A 109 8.86 8.23 -4.97
C LEU A 109 9.42 7.28 -3.93
N HIS A 110 10.70 7.43 -3.61
CA HIS A 110 11.33 6.93 -2.40
C HIS A 110 11.55 8.10 -1.45
N LEU A 111 10.88 8.10 -0.31
CA LEU A 111 10.92 9.15 0.71
C LEU A 111 11.78 8.68 1.87
N SER A 112 12.80 9.44 2.25
CA SER A 112 13.63 9.15 3.42
C SER A 112 13.44 10.24 4.48
N THR A 113 13.28 9.84 5.73
CA THR A 113 13.13 10.73 6.89
C THR A 113 13.96 10.20 8.07
N PRO A 114 14.60 11.05 8.88
CA PRO A 114 15.29 10.64 10.11
C PRO A 114 14.38 9.93 11.12
N MET A 115 13.06 10.14 11.03
CA MET A 115 12.08 9.54 11.93
C MET A 115 11.81 8.06 11.63
N THR A 116 12.09 7.60 10.41
CA THR A 116 11.92 6.20 10.04
C THR A 116 13.28 5.63 9.65
N PRO A 117 13.66 4.44 10.17
CA PRO A 117 14.95 3.85 9.85
C PRO A 117 15.06 3.42 8.37
N ARG A 118 13.97 3.51 7.59
CA ARG A 118 13.83 2.97 6.25
C ARG A 118 13.09 3.96 5.35
N PRO A 119 13.50 4.10 4.07
CA PRO A 119 12.76 4.88 3.09
C PRO A 119 11.38 4.28 2.82
N MET A 120 10.39 5.13 2.59
CA MET A 120 9.03 4.76 2.22
C MET A 120 8.85 4.91 0.71
N LYS A 121 8.22 3.92 0.06
CA LYS A 121 7.80 4.06 -1.34
C LYS A 121 6.39 4.61 -1.42
N ARG A 122 6.15 5.55 -2.33
CA ARG A 122 4.82 6.10 -2.57
C ARG A 122 4.57 6.36 -4.04
N TRP A 123 3.46 5.83 -4.55
CA TRP A 123 2.94 6.23 -5.85
C TRP A 123 2.10 7.50 -5.71
N ILE A 124 2.24 8.40 -6.69
CA ILE A 124 1.49 9.64 -6.82
C ILE A 124 0.92 9.68 -8.23
N THR A 125 -0.37 9.96 -8.36
CA THR A 125 -1.08 9.99 -9.65
C THR A 125 -1.95 11.22 -9.78
N SER A 126 -2.30 11.60 -11.01
CA SER A 126 -3.26 12.69 -11.24
C SER A 126 -4.72 12.28 -11.10
N LEU A 127 -5.00 11.01 -10.79
CA LEU A 127 -6.34 10.57 -10.47
C LEU A 127 -6.82 11.18 -9.15
N PRO A 128 -8.12 11.46 -9.01
CA PRO A 128 -8.69 11.87 -7.74
C PRO A 128 -8.44 10.79 -6.67
N ASP A 129 -7.85 11.20 -5.55
CA ASP A 129 -7.86 10.45 -4.30
C ASP A 129 -9.15 10.78 -3.53
N LEU A 130 -9.96 9.76 -3.27
CA LEU A 130 -11.22 9.89 -2.54
C LEU A 130 -11.05 9.53 -1.05
N GLU A 131 -9.90 8.96 -0.67
CA GLU A 131 -9.61 8.62 0.71
C GLU A 131 -8.80 9.74 1.37
N PRO A 132 -9.08 10.09 2.65
CA PRO A 132 -8.26 11.03 3.38
C PRO A 132 -6.84 10.48 3.54
N ASP A 133 -5.83 11.25 3.14
CA ASP A 133 -4.43 10.87 3.37
C ASP A 133 -4.06 11.21 4.83
N PRO A 134 -3.80 10.22 5.71
CA PRO A 134 -3.47 10.49 7.11
C PRO A 134 -2.07 11.10 7.28
N ASN A 135 -1.26 11.17 6.22
CA ASN A 135 0.11 11.66 6.33
C ASN A 135 0.16 13.18 6.61
N PRO A 136 1.13 13.63 7.44
CA PRO A 136 1.31 15.05 7.75
C PRO A 136 1.81 15.86 6.54
N VAL A 137 2.17 15.20 5.44
CA VAL A 137 2.62 15.83 4.20
C VAL A 137 1.76 15.30 3.07
N GLY A 138 1.12 16.21 2.33
CA GLY A 138 0.39 15.87 1.10
C GLY A 138 1.35 15.65 -0.08
N PHE A 139 1.06 14.67 -0.92
CA PHE A 139 1.79 14.38 -2.16
C PHE A 139 0.82 14.35 -3.32
N GLU A 140 1.06 15.17 -4.34
CA GLU A 140 0.09 15.38 -5.42
C GLU A 140 0.73 15.41 -6.78
N MET A 141 0.04 14.86 -7.77
CA MET A 141 0.43 14.96 -9.17
C MET A 141 -0.66 15.72 -9.91
N LEU A 142 -0.30 16.89 -10.41
CA LEU A 142 -1.12 17.70 -11.27
C LEU A 142 -0.78 17.38 -12.73
N SER A 143 -1.70 17.69 -13.63
CA SER A 143 -1.47 17.61 -15.07
C SER A 143 -1.97 18.88 -15.73
N LEU A 144 -1.25 19.34 -16.73
CA LEU A 144 -1.56 20.55 -17.45
C LEU A 144 -1.86 20.22 -18.90
N ASN A 145 -2.91 20.83 -19.45
CA ASN A 145 -3.28 20.68 -20.85
C ASN A 145 -2.72 21.82 -21.72
N ASP A 146 -2.44 22.97 -21.14
CA ASP A 146 -1.99 24.17 -21.85
C ASP A 146 -0.71 24.75 -21.23
N SER A 147 0.35 24.81 -22.03
CA SER A 147 1.66 25.27 -21.57
C SER A 147 1.67 26.73 -21.12
N ALA A 148 0.70 27.55 -21.56
CA ALA A 148 0.56 28.94 -21.10
C ALA A 148 0.31 29.05 -19.59
N LEU A 149 -0.23 28.00 -18.97
CA LEU A 149 -0.48 27.94 -17.53
C LEU A 149 0.72 27.42 -16.72
N LEU A 150 1.82 27.00 -17.36
CA LEU A 150 2.98 26.46 -16.65
C LEU A 150 3.56 27.47 -15.65
N ASN A 151 3.54 28.76 -16.01
CA ASN A 151 4.04 29.82 -15.14
C ASN A 151 3.24 29.92 -13.82
N GLU A 152 1.95 29.57 -13.82
CA GLU A 152 1.11 29.53 -12.61
C GLU A 152 1.54 28.42 -11.64
N PHE A 153 2.16 27.35 -12.16
CA PHE A 153 2.77 26.34 -11.32
C PHE A 153 4.16 26.76 -10.81
N LEU A 154 4.99 27.31 -11.69
CA LEU A 154 6.37 27.69 -11.37
C LEU A 154 6.45 28.85 -10.38
N HIS A 155 5.60 29.87 -10.58
CA HIS A 155 5.57 31.11 -9.83
C HIS A 155 4.15 31.38 -9.30
N PRO A 156 3.62 30.56 -8.38
CA PRO A 156 2.29 30.77 -7.83
C PRO A 156 2.25 32.07 -7.01
N PRO A 157 1.10 32.76 -6.97
CA PRO A 157 0.91 33.92 -6.11
C PRO A 157 1.03 33.54 -4.63
N GLU A 158 1.47 34.49 -3.81
CA GLU A 158 1.58 34.30 -2.36
C GLU A 158 0.18 34.04 -1.74
N PRO A 159 0.04 33.09 -0.80
CA PRO A 159 -1.26 32.77 -0.21
C PRO A 159 -1.98 33.98 0.43
N SER A 160 -1.23 34.94 0.97
CA SER A 160 -1.78 36.17 1.55
C SER A 160 -2.41 37.11 0.52
N SER A 161 -2.02 36.99 -0.75
CA SER A 161 -2.55 37.80 -1.86
C SER A 161 -3.79 37.21 -2.53
N LEU A 162 -4.13 35.96 -2.21
CA LEU A 162 -5.22 35.21 -2.86
C LEU A 162 -6.61 35.44 -2.27
N GLY A 163 -6.73 36.16 -1.14
CA GLY A 163 -8.03 36.36 -0.49
C GLY A 163 -8.61 35.06 0.09
N THR A 164 -9.95 35.01 0.24
CA THR A 164 -10.66 33.86 0.82
C THR A 164 -11.20 32.90 -0.22
N LEU A 165 -11.55 33.41 -1.41
CA LEU A 165 -12.07 32.63 -2.52
C LEU A 165 -11.00 32.28 -3.55
N GLY A 166 -9.82 32.90 -3.49
CA GLY A 166 -8.72 32.60 -4.40
C GLY A 166 -8.76 33.39 -5.70
N GLN A 167 -7.89 33.01 -6.63
CA GLN A 167 -7.76 33.64 -7.94
C GLN A 167 -7.94 32.61 -9.05
N LEU A 168 -8.72 32.96 -10.07
CA LEU A 168 -8.86 32.16 -11.28
C LEU A 168 -8.03 32.77 -12.39
N VAL A 169 -7.19 31.95 -13.02
CA VAL A 169 -6.39 32.31 -14.20
C VAL A 169 -7.00 31.61 -15.40
N LEU A 170 -7.35 32.37 -16.43
CA LEU A 170 -7.95 31.88 -17.66
C LEU A 170 -6.99 32.10 -18.82
N VAL A 171 -6.80 31.08 -19.64
CA VAL A 171 -6.16 31.19 -20.95
C VAL A 171 -7.26 31.06 -21.99
N MET A 172 -7.39 32.06 -22.85
CA MET A 172 -8.47 32.12 -23.84
C MET A 172 -7.97 32.51 -25.23
N GLY A 173 -8.63 31.94 -26.23
CA GLY A 173 -8.52 32.34 -27.62
C GLY A 173 -7.25 31.88 -28.34
N PRO A 174 -7.09 32.25 -29.62
CA PRO A 174 -6.02 31.72 -30.48
C PRO A 174 -4.63 32.21 -30.10
N ARG A 175 -4.53 33.33 -29.37
CA ARG A 175 -3.27 33.91 -28.87
C ARG A 175 -2.92 33.48 -27.43
N SER A 176 -3.68 32.57 -26.83
CA SER A 176 -3.51 32.14 -25.44
C SER A 176 -3.41 33.33 -24.48
N ALA A 177 -4.34 34.27 -24.60
CA ALA A 177 -4.36 35.46 -23.74
C ALA A 177 -4.66 35.02 -22.30
N VAL A 178 -3.80 35.42 -21.35
CA VAL A 178 -3.94 35.12 -19.93
C VAL A 178 -4.73 36.24 -19.26
N CYS A 179 -5.84 35.90 -18.60
CA CYS A 179 -6.64 36.83 -17.79
C CYS A 179 -6.70 36.33 -16.35
N ARG A 180 -6.58 37.23 -15.37
CA ARG A 180 -6.66 36.89 -13.95
C ARG A 180 -7.89 37.52 -13.32
N VAL A 181 -8.64 36.73 -12.57
CA VAL A 181 -9.87 37.15 -11.89
C VAL A 181 -9.73 36.88 -10.39
N ASP A 182 -9.72 37.93 -9.60
CA ASP A 182 -9.80 37.87 -8.13
C ASP A 182 -11.26 37.57 -7.73
N LEU A 183 -11.49 36.37 -7.21
CA LEU A 183 -12.85 35.89 -6.94
C LEU A 183 -13.50 36.58 -5.73
N ASP A 184 -12.70 37.12 -4.79
CA ASP A 184 -13.22 37.89 -3.66
C ASP A 184 -13.83 39.24 -4.11
N ARG A 185 -13.45 39.74 -5.30
CA ARG A 185 -13.99 40.99 -5.87
C ARG A 185 -15.20 40.80 -6.76
N VAL A 186 -15.55 39.56 -7.11
CA VAL A 186 -16.65 39.25 -8.02
C VAL A 186 -17.87 38.80 -7.21
N LYS A 187 -18.99 39.50 -7.38
CA LYS A 187 -20.27 39.07 -6.82
C LYS A 187 -20.86 37.96 -7.70
N VAL A 188 -21.44 36.96 -7.05
CA VAL A 188 -22.15 35.86 -7.73
C VAL A 188 -23.24 36.45 -8.65
N ASP A 189 -23.38 35.85 -9.84
CA ASP A 189 -24.30 36.25 -10.91
C ASP A 189 -24.15 37.69 -11.43
N THR A 190 -23.04 38.35 -11.12
CA THR A 190 -22.72 39.70 -11.61
C THR A 190 -21.62 39.62 -12.66
N PRO A 191 -21.86 40.07 -13.90
CA PRO A 191 -20.84 40.06 -14.95
C PRO A 191 -19.78 41.14 -14.70
N VAL A 192 -18.52 40.78 -14.92
CA VAL A 192 -17.34 41.65 -14.82
C VAL A 192 -16.57 41.58 -16.13
N ASP A 193 -16.09 42.73 -16.62
CA ASP A 193 -15.28 42.78 -17.83
C ASP A 193 -13.89 42.16 -17.59
N LEU A 194 -13.45 41.29 -18.51
CA LEU A 194 -12.12 40.72 -18.50
C LEU A 194 -11.11 41.66 -19.15
N GLU A 195 -9.82 41.47 -18.86
CA GLU A 195 -8.71 42.20 -19.49
C GLU A 195 -8.73 42.05 -21.03
N LEU A 196 -9.27 40.94 -21.52
CA LEU A 196 -9.54 40.73 -22.94
C LEU A 196 -10.80 41.50 -23.37
N LYS A 197 -10.59 42.61 -24.10
CA LYS A 197 -11.66 43.52 -24.55
C LYS A 197 -12.90 42.80 -25.07
N GLY A 198 -14.05 43.15 -24.49
CA GLY A 198 -15.38 42.68 -24.91
C GLY A 198 -15.79 41.31 -24.34
N TRP A 199 -14.91 40.64 -23.60
CA TRP A 199 -15.27 39.42 -22.87
C TRP A 199 -15.74 39.74 -21.46
N LYS A 200 -16.76 39.02 -21.01
CA LYS A 200 -17.28 39.13 -19.64
C LYS A 200 -17.18 37.79 -18.91
N PHE A 201 -16.89 37.87 -17.63
CA PHE A 201 -16.86 36.76 -16.69
C PHE A 201 -17.97 36.92 -15.67
N THR A 202 -18.72 35.85 -15.42
CA THR A 202 -19.75 35.80 -14.39
C THR A 202 -19.49 34.60 -13.47
N LEU A 203 -19.24 34.87 -12.19
CA LEU A 203 -19.12 33.81 -11.19
C LEU A 203 -20.51 33.21 -10.90
N LYS A 204 -20.67 31.89 -11.03
CA LYS A 204 -21.93 31.20 -10.74
C LYS A 204 -21.92 30.55 -9.36
N LYS A 205 -20.88 29.78 -9.04
CA LYS A 205 -20.80 29.04 -7.78
C LYS A 205 -19.35 28.70 -7.44
N THR A 206 -19.03 28.66 -6.16
CA THR A 206 -17.77 28.11 -5.62
C THR A 206 -18.08 26.98 -4.66
N GLY A 207 -17.28 25.92 -4.62
CA GLY A 207 -17.53 24.81 -3.70
C GLY A 207 -16.66 23.58 -3.96
N HIS A 208 -17.15 22.41 -3.53
CA HIS A 208 -16.54 21.13 -3.88
C HIS A 208 -16.90 20.73 -5.31
N LEU A 209 -15.96 20.15 -6.05
CA LEU A 209 -16.18 19.74 -7.44
C LEU A 209 -17.44 18.88 -7.62
N MET A 210 -17.64 17.85 -6.79
CA MET A 210 -18.81 16.96 -6.90
C MET A 210 -20.14 17.70 -6.68
N ASP A 211 -20.18 18.67 -5.77
CA ASP A 211 -21.37 19.49 -5.49
C ASP A 211 -21.68 20.48 -6.62
N LEU A 212 -20.68 20.82 -7.45
CA LEU A 212 -20.84 21.66 -8.63
C LEU A 212 -21.29 20.85 -9.84
N LEU A 213 -20.89 19.58 -9.93
CA LEU A 213 -21.28 18.67 -11.01
C LEU A 213 -22.67 18.05 -10.82
N GLY A 214 -23.30 18.25 -9.65
CA GLY A 214 -24.64 17.74 -9.38
C GLY A 214 -24.70 16.24 -9.03
N GLU A 215 -23.54 15.63 -8.74
CA GLU A 215 -23.41 14.21 -8.41
C GLU A 215 -23.58 13.95 -6.89
N GLN A 216 -24.59 14.54 -6.26
CA GLN A 216 -25.05 13.99 -4.98
C GLN A 216 -26.00 12.83 -5.27
N GLU A 217 -25.62 11.63 -4.80
CA GLU A 217 -26.62 10.61 -4.49
C GLU A 217 -27.68 11.26 -3.60
N LYS A 218 -28.96 11.13 -3.98
CA LYS A 218 -30.07 11.51 -3.11
C LYS A 218 -29.81 10.88 -1.74
N ALA A 219 -29.61 11.72 -0.74
CA ALA A 219 -29.35 11.29 0.63
C ALA A 219 -30.58 10.57 1.17
N ASP A 220 -30.62 9.25 1.03
CA ASP A 220 -31.43 8.38 1.88
C ASP A 220 -30.82 8.42 3.29
N ASP A 221 -31.46 9.16 4.21
CA ASP A 221 -31.50 9.02 5.68
C ASP A 221 -30.23 8.58 6.46
N LYS A 222 -29.04 8.70 5.89
CA LYS A 222 -27.78 8.53 6.62
C LYS A 222 -27.32 9.88 7.14
N PRO A 223 -26.93 9.98 8.43
CA PRO A 223 -26.42 11.22 8.99
C PRO A 223 -25.24 11.69 8.14
N ALA A 224 -25.32 12.93 7.67
CA ALA A 224 -24.26 13.58 6.91
C ALA A 224 -22.94 13.40 7.67
N MET A 225 -22.00 12.68 7.06
CA MET A 225 -20.61 12.67 7.53
C MET A 225 -20.18 14.13 7.74
N PRO A 226 -19.48 14.45 8.85
CA PRO A 226 -19.16 15.83 9.19
C PRO A 226 -18.47 16.51 8.01
N SER A 227 -18.93 17.72 7.68
CA SER A 227 -18.51 18.52 6.54
C SER A 227 -16.99 18.72 6.54
N TYR A 228 -16.26 17.81 5.92
CA TYR A 228 -14.88 18.06 5.53
C TYR A 228 -14.93 19.17 4.47
N ARG A 229 -14.13 20.22 4.70
CA ARG A 229 -13.89 21.28 3.71
C ARG A 229 -13.53 20.66 2.35
N PRO A 230 -13.81 21.34 1.22
CA PRO A 230 -13.75 20.69 -0.08
C PRO A 230 -12.33 20.22 -0.41
N ALA A 231 -12.10 18.91 -0.38
CA ALA A 231 -10.85 18.29 -0.82
C ALA A 231 -10.58 18.58 -2.31
N TYR A 232 -11.59 18.95 -3.09
CA TYR A 232 -11.50 19.39 -4.49
C TYR A 232 -12.18 20.76 -4.66
N PRO A 233 -11.52 21.86 -4.25
CA PRO A 233 -12.11 23.19 -4.40
C PRO A 233 -12.21 23.54 -5.88
N ALA A 234 -13.39 24.02 -6.27
CA ALA A 234 -13.75 24.27 -7.65
C ALA A 234 -14.65 25.50 -7.78
N VAL A 235 -14.66 26.06 -8.99
CA VAL A 235 -15.41 27.26 -9.36
C VAL A 235 -16.18 26.96 -10.64
N LEU A 236 -17.47 27.26 -10.63
CA LEU A 236 -18.35 27.27 -11.79
C LEU A 236 -18.55 28.72 -12.23
N PHE A 237 -18.31 29.01 -13.51
CA PHE A 237 -18.37 30.35 -14.07
C PHE A 237 -18.91 30.33 -15.50
N GLU A 238 -19.33 31.49 -15.97
CA GLU A 238 -19.82 31.70 -17.33
C GLU A 238 -18.94 32.74 -18.02
N LEU A 239 -18.62 32.48 -19.28
CA LEU A 239 -17.94 33.42 -20.16
C LEU A 239 -18.93 33.92 -21.20
N THR A 240 -18.98 35.22 -21.41
CA THR A 240 -19.75 35.85 -22.50
C THR A 240 -18.77 36.47 -23.48
N ALA A 241 -18.84 36.03 -24.74
CA ALA A 241 -18.03 36.56 -25.83
C ALA A 241 -18.55 37.94 -26.30
N PRO A 242 -17.74 38.73 -27.04
CA PRO A 242 -18.17 40.01 -27.61
C PRO A 242 -19.40 39.92 -28.53
N THR A 243 -19.64 38.74 -29.12
CA THR A 243 -20.80 38.45 -29.96
C THR A 243 -22.09 38.24 -29.17
N GLY A 244 -22.01 38.20 -27.83
CA GLY A 244 -23.14 37.90 -26.94
C GLY A 244 -23.38 36.41 -26.69
N HIS A 245 -22.63 35.51 -27.34
CA HIS A 245 -22.69 34.09 -27.04
C HIS A 245 -22.16 33.80 -25.64
N GLN A 246 -22.71 32.78 -24.98
CA GLN A 246 -22.36 32.39 -23.61
C GLN A 246 -21.98 30.91 -23.53
N GLY A 247 -21.02 30.60 -22.67
CA GLY A 247 -20.61 29.24 -22.33
C GLY A 247 -20.33 29.11 -20.84
N THR A 248 -20.70 27.98 -20.25
CA THR A 248 -20.47 27.66 -18.83
C THR A 248 -19.27 26.74 -18.70
N TYR A 249 -18.43 27.04 -17.71
CA TYR A 249 -17.15 26.37 -17.46
C TYR A 249 -16.97 26.08 -15.97
N ALA A 250 -16.18 25.06 -15.63
CA ALA A 250 -15.78 24.74 -14.27
C ALA A 250 -14.27 24.49 -14.19
N ALA A 251 -13.61 25.06 -13.19
CA ALA A 251 -12.20 24.83 -12.89
C ALA A 251 -12.05 24.21 -11.50
N CYS A 252 -11.18 23.20 -11.36
CA CYS A 252 -10.84 22.60 -10.08
C CYS A 252 -9.35 22.82 -9.80
N ALA A 253 -9.02 23.29 -8.59
CA ALA A 253 -7.64 23.63 -8.25
C ALA A 253 -6.71 22.41 -8.23
N ARG A 254 -7.22 21.23 -7.85
CA ARG A 254 -6.45 19.97 -7.81
C ARG A 254 -6.45 19.19 -9.13
N LEU A 255 -7.36 19.52 -10.04
CA LEU A 255 -7.49 18.86 -11.34
C LEU A 255 -7.44 19.91 -12.47
N PRO A 256 -6.30 20.62 -12.66
CA PRO A 256 -6.19 21.67 -13.67
C PRO A 256 -6.28 21.16 -15.12
N HIS A 257 -6.13 19.85 -15.34
CA HIS A 257 -6.34 19.18 -16.64
C HIS A 257 -7.82 18.87 -16.92
N MET A 258 -8.71 19.01 -15.93
CA MET A 258 -10.12 18.72 -16.15
C MET A 258 -10.67 19.68 -17.21
N PRO A 259 -11.42 19.19 -18.22
CA PRO A 259 -12.03 20.04 -19.22
C PRO A 259 -12.87 21.13 -18.55
N ALA A 260 -12.61 22.38 -18.95
CA ALA A 260 -13.27 23.51 -18.35
C ALA A 260 -14.74 23.58 -18.81
N HIS A 261 -15.05 23.33 -20.08
CA HIS A 261 -16.39 23.49 -20.64
C HIS A 261 -17.42 22.52 -20.04
N ARG A 262 -18.65 23.00 -19.83
CA ARG A 262 -19.78 22.23 -19.27
C ARG A 262 -21.01 22.29 -20.14
N SER A 263 -21.39 23.47 -20.59
CA SER A 263 -22.60 23.68 -21.39
C SER A 263 -22.56 25.02 -22.14
N GLY A 264 -23.50 25.22 -23.05
CA GLY A 264 -23.52 26.41 -23.91
C GLY A 264 -22.45 26.36 -25.01
N VAL A 265 -22.10 27.53 -25.54
CA VAL A 265 -21.11 27.64 -26.61
C VAL A 265 -19.72 27.32 -26.08
N ASP A 266 -19.09 26.28 -26.62
CA ASP A 266 -17.66 26.05 -26.42
C ASP A 266 -16.89 27.05 -27.28
N PHE A 267 -16.17 27.96 -26.62
CA PHE A 267 -15.36 28.95 -27.31
C PHE A 267 -14.04 28.37 -27.85
N GLY A 268 -13.71 27.12 -27.50
CA GLY A 268 -12.46 26.46 -27.84
C GLY A 268 -11.26 27.14 -27.16
N ARG A 269 -10.23 26.34 -26.81
CA ARG A 269 -8.99 26.85 -26.17
C ARG A 269 -9.24 27.69 -24.91
N VAL A 270 -10.20 27.28 -24.08
CA VAL A 270 -10.37 27.82 -22.73
C VAL A 270 -9.71 26.85 -21.76
N SER A 271 -8.60 27.27 -21.17
CA SER A 271 -7.92 26.54 -20.10
C SER A 271 -7.98 27.39 -18.82
N ALA A 272 -8.09 26.74 -17.67
CA ALA A 272 -8.23 27.43 -16.40
C ALA A 272 -7.29 26.86 -15.34
N TRP A 273 -6.67 27.73 -14.56
CA TRP A 273 -5.93 27.38 -13.35
C TRP A 273 -6.55 28.11 -12.17
N TYR A 274 -7.00 27.35 -11.18
CA TYR A 274 -7.61 27.91 -9.98
C TYR A 274 -6.61 27.89 -8.82
N HIS A 275 -6.13 29.06 -8.42
CA HIS A 275 -5.32 29.23 -7.22
C HIS A 275 -6.21 29.30 -5.98
N TRP A 276 -6.41 28.13 -5.36
CA TRP A 276 -7.07 28.05 -4.06
C TRP A 276 -6.10 28.53 -2.95
N PRO A 277 -6.55 29.38 -2.01
CA PRO A 277 -5.68 30.01 -1.02
C PRO A 277 -5.07 29.02 0.00
N ASP A 278 -5.66 27.83 0.17
CA ASP A 278 -5.15 26.83 1.10
C ASP A 278 -4.56 25.62 0.34
N PHE A 279 -3.24 25.59 0.17
CA PHE A 279 -2.53 24.49 -0.51
C PHE A 279 -2.73 23.11 0.14
N ARG A 280 -3.33 23.04 1.34
CA ARG A 280 -3.72 21.80 2.03
C ARG A 280 -5.11 21.31 1.64
N TRP A 281 -5.85 22.06 0.80
CA TRP A 281 -7.18 21.71 0.34
C TRP A 281 -8.20 21.51 1.48
N GLY A 282 -8.03 22.26 2.58
CA GLY A 282 -8.87 22.14 3.77
C GLY A 282 -8.44 21.03 4.75
N GLU A 283 -7.43 20.22 4.43
CA GLU A 283 -6.88 19.18 5.29
C GLU A 283 -5.93 19.78 6.35
N LYS A 284 -6.50 20.25 7.46
CA LYS A 284 -5.78 21.00 8.50
C LYS A 284 -4.65 20.21 9.18
N HIS A 285 -4.67 18.88 9.13
CA HIS A 285 -3.61 18.04 9.70
C HIS A 285 -2.31 18.06 8.87
N LYS A 286 -2.36 18.51 7.60
CA LYS A 286 -1.18 18.63 6.75
C LYS A 286 -0.30 19.80 7.17
N LEU A 287 0.98 19.52 7.42
CA LEU A 287 2.04 20.47 7.74
C LEU A 287 2.69 21.07 6.48
N GLY A 288 2.53 20.42 5.34
CA GLY A 288 3.09 20.82 4.05
C GLY A 288 2.50 20.01 2.91
N ALA A 289 2.80 20.42 1.68
CA ALA A 289 2.42 19.68 0.48
C ALA A 289 3.56 19.72 -0.53
N MET A 290 3.77 18.59 -1.19
CA MET A 290 4.65 18.46 -2.34
C MET A 290 3.79 18.21 -3.57
N GLN A 291 3.91 19.09 -4.54
CA GLN A 291 3.13 19.03 -5.77
C GLN A 291 4.06 18.78 -6.93
N PHE A 292 3.70 17.82 -7.76
CA PHE A 292 4.31 17.51 -9.03
C PHE A 292 3.39 17.97 -10.15
N LEU A 293 3.95 18.29 -11.31
CA LEU A 293 3.18 18.66 -12.48
C LEU A 293 3.75 17.96 -13.70
N ARG A 294 2.90 17.24 -14.43
CA ARG A 294 3.17 16.88 -15.82
C ARG A 294 2.67 17.99 -16.74
N SER A 295 3.57 18.53 -17.55
CA SER A 295 3.28 19.50 -18.60
C SER A 295 2.85 18.83 -19.91
N PRO A 296 2.24 19.58 -20.87
CA PRO A 296 1.76 19.01 -22.13
C PRO A 296 2.87 18.38 -22.98
N ASP A 297 4.10 18.91 -22.91
CA ASP A 297 5.27 18.38 -23.63
C ASP A 297 5.91 17.16 -22.92
N GLY A 298 5.33 16.72 -21.80
CA GLY A 298 5.74 15.53 -21.06
C GLY A 298 6.82 15.77 -20.00
N ARG A 299 7.27 17.01 -19.81
CA ARG A 299 8.23 17.34 -18.74
C ARG A 299 7.57 17.29 -17.37
N LEU A 300 8.38 16.95 -16.36
CA LEU A 300 7.98 16.85 -14.98
C LEU A 300 8.54 18.04 -14.20
N TYR A 301 7.69 18.66 -13.38
CA TYR A 301 8.07 19.74 -12.48
C TYR A 301 7.65 19.40 -11.06
N PHE A 302 8.27 20.03 -10.06
CA PHE A 302 7.80 19.95 -8.69
C PHE A 302 7.97 21.27 -7.94
N ARG A 303 7.16 21.46 -6.90
CA ARG A 303 7.25 22.57 -5.93
C ARG A 303 6.89 22.09 -4.54
N VAL A 304 7.28 22.85 -3.52
CA VAL A 304 7.08 22.47 -2.12
C VAL A 304 6.47 23.59 -1.30
N TYR A 305 5.40 23.28 -0.59
CA TYR A 305 4.76 24.13 0.41
C TYR A 305 5.07 23.62 1.82
N GLY A 306 5.33 24.53 2.75
CA GLY A 306 5.35 24.28 4.19
C GLY A 306 4.21 25.04 4.88
N LYS A 307 4.18 24.98 6.21
CA LYS A 307 3.12 25.60 7.03
C LYS A 307 2.84 27.07 6.70
N ASP A 308 3.87 27.82 6.32
CA ASP A 308 3.80 29.27 6.05
C ASP A 308 3.67 29.61 4.56
N GLY A 309 3.42 28.63 3.68
CA GLY A 309 3.31 28.84 2.22
C GLY A 309 4.46 28.21 1.43
N LEU A 310 4.78 28.78 0.27
CA LEU A 310 5.75 28.22 -0.67
C LEU A 310 7.16 28.24 -0.05
N LYS A 311 7.85 27.09 -0.05
CA LYS A 311 9.22 26.93 0.47
C LYS A 311 10.23 26.60 -0.62
N ALA A 312 9.80 25.99 -1.72
CA ALA A 312 10.59 25.80 -2.93
C ALA A 312 9.74 26.14 -4.15
N GLN A 313 10.23 27.05 -5.00
CA GLN A 313 9.61 27.40 -6.28
C GLN A 313 9.55 26.21 -7.22
N GLY A 314 8.65 26.29 -8.21
CA GLY A 314 8.54 25.22 -9.19
C GLY A 314 9.81 25.11 -10.03
N GLN A 315 10.33 23.89 -10.14
CA GLN A 315 11.52 23.60 -10.93
C GLN A 315 11.36 22.30 -11.71
N GLU A 316 12.05 22.20 -12.84
CA GLU A 316 12.06 21.00 -13.68
C GLU A 316 12.76 19.86 -12.96
N LEU A 317 12.24 18.66 -13.16
CA LEU A 317 12.73 17.42 -12.58
C LEU A 317 12.95 16.42 -13.70
N ASP A 318 14.16 15.88 -13.81
CA ASP A 318 14.46 14.80 -14.74
C ASP A 318 13.90 13.48 -14.18
N PRO A 319 12.84 12.90 -14.77
CA PRO A 319 12.25 11.66 -14.27
C PRO A 319 13.14 10.42 -14.49
N THR A 320 14.22 10.54 -15.29
CA THR A 320 15.15 9.45 -15.56
C THR A 320 16.27 9.36 -14.52
N ASP A 321 16.50 10.42 -13.75
CA ASP A 321 17.46 10.42 -12.65
C ASP A 321 16.85 9.77 -11.40
N THR A 322 17.06 8.47 -11.27
CA THR A 322 16.64 7.70 -10.09
C THR A 322 17.68 7.69 -8.97
N THR A 323 18.75 8.49 -9.09
CA THR A 323 19.90 8.44 -8.17
C THR A 323 19.97 9.68 -7.27
N THR A 324 19.61 10.85 -7.80
CA THR A 324 19.67 12.10 -7.06
C THR A 324 18.62 12.14 -5.95
N ALA A 325 19.09 12.37 -4.71
CA ALA A 325 18.24 12.67 -3.57
C ALA A 325 18.01 14.17 -3.47
N HIS A 326 16.76 14.58 -3.58
CA HIS A 326 16.35 15.97 -3.43
C HIS A 326 15.98 16.24 -1.97
N GLN A 327 16.63 17.23 -1.35
CA GLN A 327 16.34 17.64 0.01
C GLN A 327 15.08 18.51 0.07
N LEU A 328 14.20 18.21 1.02
CA LEU A 328 12.97 18.97 1.23
C LEU A 328 13.20 20.07 2.28
N PRO A 329 12.68 21.29 2.05
CA PRO A 329 12.95 22.47 2.89
C PRO A 329 12.18 22.50 4.22
N TRP A 330 11.73 21.35 4.73
CA TRP A 330 10.99 21.24 5.99
C TRP A 330 11.92 20.95 7.16
N ALA A 331 12.50 22.01 7.76
CA ALA A 331 13.20 21.89 9.04
C ALA A 331 12.19 21.68 10.19
N PRO A 332 12.45 20.79 11.18
CA PRO A 332 13.66 19.97 11.38
C PRO A 332 13.59 18.56 10.75
N MET A 333 12.58 18.26 9.93
CA MET A 333 12.33 16.90 9.44
C MET A 333 13.42 16.35 8.51
N ASN A 334 14.26 17.19 7.90
CA ASN A 334 15.38 16.79 7.02
C ASN A 334 15.01 15.67 6.03
N MET A 335 13.80 15.74 5.48
CA MET A 335 13.29 14.73 4.56
C MET A 335 13.98 14.85 3.20
N THR A 336 14.15 13.73 2.51
CA THR A 336 14.61 13.69 1.12
C THR A 336 13.66 12.84 0.29
N PHE A 337 13.59 13.11 -1.02
CA PHE A 337 12.92 12.23 -1.96
C PHE A 337 13.84 11.86 -3.12
N GLN A 338 13.64 10.67 -3.68
CA GLN A 338 14.24 10.18 -4.91
C GLN A 338 13.16 9.63 -5.82
N ILE A 339 13.37 9.68 -7.14
CA ILE A 339 12.45 9.07 -8.10
C ILE A 339 12.72 7.57 -8.15
N GLY A 340 11.71 6.77 -7.86
CA GLY A 340 11.73 5.31 -7.99
C GLY A 340 11.23 4.81 -9.34
N GLY A 341 10.45 5.61 -10.06
CA GLY A 341 9.93 5.29 -11.39
C GLY A 341 8.93 6.31 -11.92
N TRP A 342 8.85 6.45 -13.24
CA TRP A 342 7.97 7.39 -13.92
C TRP A 342 7.20 6.71 -15.06
N ILE A 343 5.88 6.86 -15.05
CA ILE A 343 5.00 6.38 -16.12
C ILE A 343 4.16 7.59 -16.57
N PRO A 344 4.51 8.27 -17.69
CA PRO A 344 3.84 9.51 -18.10
C PRO A 344 2.38 9.30 -18.49
N SER A 345 2.05 8.10 -18.99
CA SER A 345 0.69 7.65 -19.29
C SER A 345 0.49 6.25 -18.73
N ALA A 346 -0.17 6.17 -17.58
CA ALA A 346 -0.40 4.95 -16.83
C ALA A 346 -1.88 4.54 -16.86
N THR A 347 -2.10 3.25 -16.63
CA THR A 347 -3.42 2.66 -16.37
C THR A 347 -3.39 1.91 -15.03
N ARG A 348 -4.53 1.80 -14.35
CA ARG A 348 -4.67 0.95 -13.14
C ARG A 348 -4.59 -0.51 -13.55
N LYS A 349 -3.40 -1.07 -13.48
CA LYS A 349 -3.12 -2.47 -13.78
C LYS A 349 -1.97 -2.92 -12.90
N ASP A 350 -2.33 -3.70 -11.89
CA ASP A 350 -1.40 -4.32 -10.95
C ASP A 350 -0.38 -5.17 -11.71
N LYS A 351 0.88 -4.80 -11.57
CA LYS A 351 2.04 -5.53 -12.08
C LYS A 351 2.83 -6.07 -10.90
N VAL A 352 3.12 -7.36 -10.95
CA VAL A 352 3.96 -8.03 -9.96
C VAL A 352 5.41 -8.00 -10.44
N ILE A 353 6.32 -7.50 -9.60
CA ILE A 353 7.74 -7.38 -9.93
C ILE A 353 8.56 -8.21 -8.94
N PRO A 354 9.16 -9.33 -9.37
CA PRO A 354 10.10 -10.09 -8.55
C PRO A 354 11.30 -9.24 -8.12
N ARG A 355 11.75 -9.40 -6.86
CA ARG A 355 12.87 -8.64 -6.30
C ARG A 355 13.98 -9.56 -5.80
N HIS A 356 15.23 -9.16 -6.06
CA HIS A 356 16.40 -9.80 -5.49
C HIS A 356 16.57 -9.36 -4.04
N VAL A 357 16.20 -10.24 -3.10
CA VAL A 357 16.46 -10.04 -1.68
C VAL A 357 17.56 -11.00 -1.27
N ARG A 358 18.54 -10.50 -0.51
CA ARG A 358 19.56 -11.37 0.07
C ARG A 358 18.90 -12.19 1.19
N PRO A 359 19.07 -13.52 1.23
CA PRO A 359 18.59 -14.31 2.35
C PRO A 359 19.13 -13.75 3.68
N GLY A 360 18.25 -13.50 4.65
CA GLY A 360 18.60 -12.93 5.95
C GLY A 360 18.75 -11.41 6.01
N SER A 361 18.66 -10.69 4.88
CA SER A 361 18.39 -9.25 4.94
C SER A 361 16.92 -9.06 5.24
N GLU A 362 16.57 -8.23 6.21
CA GLU A 362 15.22 -7.70 6.30
C GLU A 362 15.07 -6.62 5.23
N PRO A 363 14.36 -6.87 4.11
CA PRO A 363 14.05 -5.78 3.20
C PRO A 363 13.32 -4.69 3.97
N SER A 364 13.60 -3.43 3.62
CA SER A 364 12.90 -2.28 4.21
C SER A 364 11.39 -2.37 4.03
N GLU A 365 10.98 -3.03 2.96
CA GLU A 365 9.60 -3.23 2.52
C GLU A 365 9.07 -4.62 2.85
N ARG A 366 7.75 -4.68 3.06
CA ARG A 366 7.00 -5.93 3.11
C ARG A 366 6.84 -6.47 1.69
N LEU A 367 7.85 -7.18 1.21
CA LEU A 367 7.76 -7.93 -0.04
C LEU A 367 6.94 -9.19 0.20
N GLU A 368 5.97 -9.43 -0.68
CA GLU A 368 5.07 -10.57 -0.57
C GLU A 368 5.40 -11.60 -1.63
N PRO A 369 5.24 -12.90 -1.35
CA PRO A 369 5.41 -13.92 -2.36
C PRO A 369 4.28 -13.84 -3.39
N ALA A 370 4.59 -14.27 -4.62
CA ALA A 370 3.61 -14.41 -5.69
C ALA A 370 3.84 -15.68 -6.51
N LEU A 371 2.79 -16.09 -7.20
CA LEU A 371 2.79 -17.20 -8.13
C LEU A 371 2.50 -16.67 -9.53
N ARG A 372 3.23 -17.20 -10.52
CA ARG A 372 2.86 -17.10 -11.94
C ARG A 372 2.17 -18.39 -12.32
N CYS A 373 0.94 -18.27 -12.78
CA CYS A 373 0.04 -19.39 -12.98
C CYS A 373 -0.57 -19.36 -14.38
N THR A 374 -0.92 -20.53 -14.86
CA THR A 374 -1.68 -20.75 -16.08
C THR A 374 -2.95 -21.50 -15.71
N LEU A 375 -4.10 -20.95 -16.10
CA LEU A 375 -5.39 -21.64 -16.00
C LEU A 375 -5.84 -22.01 -17.41
N ALA A 376 -6.07 -23.30 -17.65
CA ALA A 376 -6.44 -23.83 -18.95
C ALA A 376 -7.81 -24.54 -18.89
N THR A 377 -8.68 -24.21 -19.85
CA THR A 377 -9.85 -25.00 -20.22
C THR A 377 -9.51 -25.89 -21.43
N SER A 378 -10.45 -26.72 -21.89
CA SER A 378 -10.25 -27.58 -23.08
C SER A 378 -9.89 -26.81 -24.36
N ASP A 379 -10.29 -25.54 -24.47
CA ASP A 379 -10.17 -24.70 -25.67
C ASP A 379 -9.33 -23.43 -25.47
N LYS A 380 -9.16 -22.96 -24.23
CA LYS A 380 -8.55 -21.67 -23.92
C LYS A 380 -7.56 -21.78 -22.78
N THR A 381 -6.62 -20.85 -22.73
CA THR A 381 -5.60 -20.80 -21.69
C THR A 381 -5.31 -19.35 -21.35
N GLN A 382 -5.21 -19.04 -20.06
CA GLN A 382 -4.90 -17.71 -19.56
C GLN A 382 -3.77 -17.78 -18.55
N GLU A 383 -2.71 -17.02 -18.81
CA GLU A 383 -1.65 -16.76 -17.84
C GLU A 383 -2.02 -15.58 -16.95
N PHE A 384 -1.69 -15.68 -15.66
CA PHE A 384 -1.94 -14.63 -14.68
C PHE A 384 -0.96 -14.72 -13.50
N TRP A 385 -0.89 -13.62 -12.74
CA TRP A 385 -0.13 -13.53 -11.50
C TRP A 385 -1.07 -13.46 -10.31
N VAL A 386 -0.76 -14.20 -9.25
CA VAL A 386 -1.50 -14.12 -7.99
C VAL A 386 -0.52 -13.89 -6.83
N ARG A 387 -0.69 -12.75 -6.16
CA ARG A 387 0.08 -12.40 -4.96
C ARG A 387 -0.53 -13.04 -3.73
N MET A 388 0.30 -13.28 -2.73
CA MET A 388 -0.19 -13.70 -1.42
C MET A 388 -0.94 -12.55 -0.76
N SER A 389 -2.26 -12.55 -0.85
CA SER A 389 -3.10 -11.45 -0.40
C SER A 389 -4.45 -11.96 0.12
N ARG A 390 -5.22 -11.07 0.77
CA ARG A 390 -6.60 -11.38 1.17
C ARG A 390 -7.56 -11.37 -0.02
N HIS A 391 -7.25 -10.58 -1.04
CA HIS A 391 -8.06 -10.41 -2.24
C HIS A 391 -7.78 -11.52 -3.24
N ALA A 392 -8.84 -11.97 -3.93
CA ALA A 392 -8.69 -12.88 -5.06
C ALA A 392 -8.37 -12.12 -6.35
N THR A 393 -7.48 -12.68 -7.16
CA THR A 393 -7.24 -12.25 -8.54
C THR A 393 -8.38 -12.78 -9.42
N GLN A 394 -8.98 -11.89 -10.20
CA GLN A 394 -9.97 -12.24 -11.22
C GLN A 394 -9.27 -12.73 -12.48
N VAL A 395 -9.68 -13.89 -13.00
CA VAL A 395 -9.09 -14.51 -14.19
C VAL A 395 -10.22 -14.93 -15.13
N ASN A 396 -10.28 -14.34 -16.31
CA ASN A 396 -11.23 -14.72 -17.35
C ASN A 396 -10.59 -15.78 -18.24
N VAL A 397 -11.26 -16.93 -18.39
CA VAL A 397 -10.86 -17.99 -19.33
C VAL A 397 -12.07 -18.36 -20.17
N GLY A 398 -12.06 -17.89 -21.42
CA GLY A 398 -13.26 -17.93 -22.25
C GLY A 398 -14.39 -17.10 -21.68
N ASP A 399 -15.55 -17.72 -21.52
CA ASP A 399 -16.76 -17.06 -21.01
C ASP A 399 -16.90 -17.22 -19.48
N ASN A 400 -15.94 -17.89 -18.85
CA ASN A 400 -15.93 -18.16 -17.41
C ASN A 400 -15.00 -17.19 -16.67
N LEU A 401 -15.48 -16.69 -15.53
CA LEU A 401 -14.71 -15.86 -14.60
C LEU A 401 -14.33 -16.70 -13.36
N TYR A 402 -13.04 -16.77 -13.07
CA TYR A 402 -12.48 -17.46 -11.91
C TYR A 402 -11.90 -16.45 -10.91
N PHE A 403 -12.07 -16.74 -9.62
CA PHE A 403 -11.44 -15.97 -8.54
C PHE A 403 -10.35 -16.83 -7.89
N VAL A 404 -9.09 -16.48 -8.14
CA VAL A 404 -7.93 -17.25 -7.65
C VAL A 404 -7.25 -16.50 -6.53
N ARG A 405 -7.08 -17.14 -5.37
CA ARG A 405 -6.46 -16.53 -4.19
C ARG A 405 -5.27 -17.36 -3.71
N TYR A 406 -4.11 -16.71 -3.60
CA TYR A 406 -2.95 -17.28 -2.93
C TYR A 406 -2.89 -16.75 -1.49
N ARG A 407 -2.82 -17.65 -0.51
CA ARG A 407 -2.83 -17.30 0.91
C ARG A 407 -2.03 -18.30 1.74
N GLN A 408 -1.73 -17.91 2.97
CA GLN A 408 -1.21 -18.86 3.96
C GLN A 408 -2.27 -19.94 4.24
N ALA A 409 -1.83 -21.20 4.25
CA ALA A 409 -2.67 -22.31 4.61
C ALA A 409 -3.15 -22.15 6.06
N SER A 410 -4.46 -22.25 6.28
CA SER A 410 -5.04 -22.23 7.61
C SER A 410 -5.35 -23.64 8.07
N LYS A 411 -4.96 -23.99 9.30
CA LYS A 411 -5.26 -25.29 9.88
C LYS A 411 -6.06 -25.09 11.17
N ARG A 412 -7.17 -25.80 11.27
CA ARG A 412 -7.92 -25.89 12.53
C ARG A 412 -7.12 -26.78 13.49
N LEU A 413 -6.88 -26.26 14.68
CA LEU A 413 -6.26 -27.01 15.77
C LEU A 413 -7.34 -27.75 16.56
N ASP A 414 -6.91 -28.79 17.26
CA ASP A 414 -7.69 -29.64 18.16
C ASP A 414 -7.90 -29.03 19.56
N PHE A 415 -7.45 -27.79 19.74
CA PHE A 415 -7.66 -27.00 20.95
C PHE A 415 -7.94 -25.53 20.61
N ALA A 416 -8.50 -24.82 21.58
CA ALA A 416 -8.76 -23.39 21.53
C ALA A 416 -8.12 -22.68 22.73
N LEU A 417 -7.79 -21.40 22.58
CA LEU A 417 -7.32 -20.54 23.66
C LEU A 417 -8.33 -19.43 23.90
N ARG A 418 -8.73 -19.26 25.15
CA ARG A 418 -9.51 -18.10 25.61
C ARG A 418 -8.60 -17.19 26.40
N LEU A 419 -8.37 -15.97 25.89
CA LEU A 419 -7.62 -14.95 26.62
C LEU A 419 -8.46 -14.45 27.79
N LYS A 420 -7.94 -14.58 29.01
CA LYS A 420 -8.56 -14.03 30.23
C LYS A 420 -8.06 -12.63 30.50
N LYS A 421 -6.74 -12.47 30.47
CA LYS A 421 -6.06 -11.20 30.78
C LYS A 421 -4.74 -11.12 30.05
N ALA A 422 -4.41 -9.94 29.54
CA ALA A 422 -3.08 -9.64 29.02
C ALA A 422 -2.51 -8.44 29.77
N THR A 423 -1.30 -8.57 30.29
CA THR A 423 -0.60 -7.54 31.05
C THR A 423 0.70 -7.19 30.33
N GLN A 424 0.95 -5.88 30.16
CA GLN A 424 2.27 -5.34 29.83
C GLN A 424 2.80 -4.61 31.07
N VAL A 425 4.00 -4.95 31.49
CA VAL A 425 4.76 -4.18 32.49
C VAL A 425 5.78 -3.35 31.73
N SER A 426 5.87 -2.06 32.02
CA SER A 426 6.86 -1.15 31.43
C SER A 426 8.00 -0.87 32.40
N ASP A 427 9.18 -0.54 31.87
CA ASP A 427 10.32 -0.13 32.69
C ASP A 427 9.99 1.16 33.46
N PRO A 428 10.33 1.25 34.77
CA PRO A 428 10.06 2.43 35.57
C PRO A 428 10.55 3.73 34.89
N GLY A 429 9.67 4.72 34.78
CA GLY A 429 9.99 6.01 34.17
C GLY A 429 10.04 6.03 32.64
N THR A 430 9.66 4.94 31.96
CA THR A 430 9.56 4.90 30.50
C THR A 430 8.27 4.18 30.04
N ASN A 431 7.91 4.34 28.76
CA ASN A 431 6.88 3.53 28.12
C ASN A 431 7.44 2.27 27.43
N ARG A 432 8.69 1.88 27.75
CA ARG A 432 9.31 0.69 27.16
C ARG A 432 8.75 -0.57 27.84
N PRO A 433 8.28 -1.57 27.07
CA PRO A 433 7.80 -2.83 27.62
C PRO A 433 8.96 -3.62 28.25
N ALA A 434 8.86 -3.91 29.55
CA ALA A 434 9.76 -4.76 30.31
C ALA A 434 9.34 -6.23 30.27
N ALA A 435 8.04 -6.51 30.36
CA ALA A 435 7.50 -7.86 30.30
C ALA A 435 6.10 -7.90 29.72
N TYR A 436 5.80 -9.01 29.05
CA TYR A 436 4.46 -9.34 28.58
C TYR A 436 4.01 -10.66 29.18
N GLN A 437 2.76 -10.70 29.60
CA GLN A 437 2.12 -11.87 30.18
C GLN A 437 0.69 -12.00 29.67
N SER A 438 0.30 -13.19 29.28
CA SER A 438 -1.07 -13.53 28.93
C SER A 438 -1.57 -14.71 29.76
N GLU A 439 -2.64 -14.49 30.50
CA GLU A 439 -3.40 -15.54 31.18
C GLU A 439 -4.43 -16.11 30.20
N VAL A 440 -4.33 -17.40 29.90
CA VAL A 440 -5.16 -18.07 28.91
C VAL A 440 -5.77 -19.34 29.48
N THR A 441 -7.00 -19.64 29.08
CA THR A 441 -7.59 -20.97 29.28
C THR A 441 -7.42 -21.77 28.01
N LEU A 442 -6.70 -22.89 28.11
CA LEU A 442 -6.63 -23.92 27.09
C LEU A 442 -7.86 -24.80 27.16
N ILE A 443 -8.61 -24.87 26.07
CA ILE A 443 -9.81 -25.67 25.91
C ILE A 443 -9.51 -26.74 24.87
N ALA A 444 -9.33 -27.98 25.30
CA ALA A 444 -9.03 -29.11 24.42
C ALA A 444 -10.07 -30.22 24.62
N GLU A 445 -10.20 -31.11 23.64
CA GLU A 445 -11.02 -32.32 23.77
C GLU A 445 -10.14 -33.51 24.10
N LYS A 446 -10.46 -34.23 25.18
CA LYS A 446 -9.77 -35.45 25.59
C LYS A 446 -10.82 -36.50 25.91
N ASP A 447 -10.76 -37.64 25.23
CA ASP A 447 -11.68 -38.76 25.40
C ASP A 447 -13.17 -38.37 25.27
N GLY A 448 -13.50 -37.48 24.32
CA GLY A 448 -14.86 -36.99 24.06
C GLY A 448 -15.39 -35.97 25.08
N ARG A 449 -14.55 -35.49 26.01
CA ARG A 449 -14.89 -34.46 27.00
C ARG A 449 -14.04 -33.21 26.79
N LYS A 450 -14.65 -32.04 26.96
CA LYS A 450 -13.92 -30.77 27.00
C LYS A 450 -13.16 -30.67 28.31
N VAL A 451 -11.86 -30.47 28.22
CA VAL A 451 -10.96 -30.22 29.34
C VAL A 451 -10.48 -28.78 29.22
N GLU A 452 -10.73 -28.01 30.27
CA GLU A 452 -10.23 -26.64 30.41
C GLU A 452 -9.06 -26.63 31.40
N SER A 453 -7.98 -25.93 31.06
CA SER A 453 -6.84 -25.74 31.95
C SER A 453 -6.31 -24.31 31.81
N ASP A 454 -5.98 -23.69 32.93
CA ASP A 454 -5.47 -22.32 32.95
C ASP A 454 -3.95 -22.30 32.89
N HIS A 455 -3.42 -21.40 32.07
CA HIS A 455 -2.00 -21.27 31.81
C HIS A 455 -1.58 -19.81 31.72
N VAL A 456 -0.30 -19.58 32.01
CA VAL A 456 0.33 -18.28 31.86
C VAL A 456 1.41 -18.39 30.79
N ILE A 457 1.24 -17.61 29.72
CA ILE A 457 2.24 -17.48 28.65
C ILE A 457 2.99 -16.17 28.89
N SER A 458 4.33 -16.22 28.90
CA SER A 458 5.19 -15.05 29.08
C SER A 458 6.45 -15.16 28.22
N MET A 459 7.28 -14.11 28.21
CA MET A 459 8.42 -13.98 27.28
C MET A 459 9.44 -15.13 27.31
N ASN A 460 9.46 -15.94 28.38
CA ASN A 460 10.30 -17.14 28.51
C ASN A 460 9.51 -18.38 28.98
N SER A 461 8.18 -18.32 29.00
CA SER A 461 7.32 -19.43 29.44
C SER A 461 6.28 -19.71 28.38
N THR A 462 6.42 -20.85 27.70
CA THR A 462 5.52 -21.29 26.64
C THR A 462 4.40 -22.14 27.20
N LEU A 463 3.24 -22.09 26.55
CA LEU A 463 2.24 -23.12 26.73
C LEU A 463 2.58 -24.31 25.83
N ASP A 464 2.83 -25.45 26.44
CA ASP A 464 3.08 -26.71 25.74
C ASP A 464 1.80 -27.55 25.72
N HIS A 465 1.34 -27.91 24.51
CA HIS A 465 0.18 -28.78 24.33
C HIS A 465 0.43 -29.80 23.22
N GLY A 466 0.67 -31.04 23.64
CA GLY A 466 1.02 -32.13 22.73
C GLY A 466 2.29 -31.81 21.93
N LYS A 467 2.14 -31.67 20.62
CA LYS A 467 3.23 -31.32 19.69
C LYS A 467 3.35 -29.82 19.43
N TYR A 468 2.45 -29.01 19.98
CA TYR A 468 2.42 -27.57 19.76
C TYR A 468 3.00 -26.82 20.96
N LYS A 469 3.72 -25.74 20.65
CA LYS A 469 4.18 -24.74 21.62
C LYS A 469 3.57 -23.40 21.27
N VAL A 470 2.97 -22.72 22.24
CA VAL A 470 2.36 -21.41 22.06
C VAL A 470 3.21 -20.35 22.75
N TYR A 471 3.61 -19.36 21.96
CA TYR A 471 4.45 -18.23 22.37
C TYR A 471 3.66 -16.94 22.31
N GLN A 472 3.87 -16.04 23.26
CA GLN A 472 3.42 -14.67 23.13
C GLN A 472 4.32 -13.93 22.14
N THR A 473 3.74 -13.31 21.12
CA THR A 473 4.47 -12.75 19.97
C THR A 473 4.36 -11.24 19.89
N ASN A 474 3.18 -10.69 20.15
CA ASN A 474 3.02 -9.25 20.18
C ASN A 474 1.95 -8.83 21.19
N TYR A 475 2.03 -7.58 21.57
CA TYR A 475 1.01 -6.88 22.35
C TYR A 475 0.96 -5.47 21.79
N ARG A 476 -0.22 -5.04 21.33
CA ARG A 476 -0.41 -3.69 20.79
C ARG A 476 -1.75 -3.10 21.22
N PRO A 477 -1.82 -1.79 21.51
CA PRO A 477 -3.10 -1.12 21.67
C PRO A 477 -3.91 -1.27 20.38
N MET A 478 -5.21 -1.49 20.53
CA MET A 478 -6.14 -1.56 19.42
C MET A 478 -6.54 -0.13 19.05
N THR A 479 -6.49 0.18 17.76
CA THR A 479 -6.82 1.50 17.22
C THR A 479 -8.11 1.38 16.43
N ASP A 480 -9.01 2.34 16.57
CA ASP A 480 -10.22 2.40 15.76
C ASP A 480 -9.83 2.66 14.28
N PRO A 481 -10.28 1.81 13.33
CA PRO A 481 -9.94 1.96 11.92
C PRO A 481 -10.44 3.26 11.28
N GLN A 482 -11.46 3.92 11.84
CA GLN A 482 -12.09 5.11 11.28
C GLN A 482 -11.51 6.39 11.86
N THR A 483 -11.23 6.42 13.16
CA THR A 483 -10.73 7.63 13.85
C THR A 483 -9.22 7.62 14.07
N PHE A 484 -8.58 6.46 13.92
CA PHE A 484 -7.17 6.22 14.24
C PHE A 484 -6.81 6.51 15.71
N GLU A 485 -7.80 6.60 16.59
CA GLU A 485 -7.61 6.76 18.03
C GLU A 485 -7.49 5.41 18.73
N VAL A 486 -6.78 5.37 19.86
CA VAL A 486 -6.67 4.16 20.69
C VAL A 486 -8.04 3.84 21.27
N MET A 487 -8.53 2.63 21.03
CA MET A 487 -9.78 2.16 21.59
C MET A 487 -9.63 2.04 23.11
N VAL A 488 -10.57 2.62 23.82
CA VAL A 488 -10.71 2.49 25.28
C VAL A 488 -11.96 1.70 25.62
N ASP A 489 -11.90 0.92 26.69
CA ASP A 489 -13.06 0.21 27.23
C ASP A 489 -14.02 1.18 27.94
N ARG A 490 -15.12 0.64 28.47
CA ARG A 490 -16.13 1.43 29.20
C ARG A 490 -15.58 2.16 30.43
N ASP A 491 -14.44 1.70 30.95
CA ASP A 491 -13.78 2.26 32.14
C ASP A 491 -12.60 3.19 31.75
N GLY A 492 -12.46 3.52 30.45
CA GLY A 492 -11.42 4.40 29.93
C GLY A 492 -10.03 3.76 29.81
N ARG A 493 -9.91 2.43 29.90
CA ARG A 493 -8.63 1.71 29.80
C ARG A 493 -8.37 1.29 28.36
N MET A 494 -7.11 1.35 27.93
CA MET A 494 -6.72 0.97 26.58
C MET A 494 -7.04 -0.51 26.29
N VAL A 495 -7.83 -0.75 25.25
CA VAL A 495 -8.08 -2.09 24.72
C VAL A 495 -6.84 -2.53 23.95
N SER A 496 -6.26 -3.67 24.34
CA SER A 496 -5.03 -4.17 23.71
C SER A 496 -5.25 -5.55 23.11
N LEU A 497 -4.57 -5.80 21.99
CA LEU A 497 -4.54 -7.07 21.27
C LEU A 497 -3.27 -7.83 21.62
N SER A 498 -3.42 -9.07 22.10
CA SER A 498 -2.32 -10.02 22.32
C SER A 498 -2.28 -11.03 21.17
N GLY A 499 -1.11 -11.16 20.54
CA GLY A 499 -0.88 -12.12 19.46
C GLY A 499 -0.06 -13.31 19.93
N PHE A 500 -0.50 -14.50 19.52
CA PHE A 500 0.15 -15.77 19.82
C PHE A 500 0.70 -16.44 18.57
N THR A 501 1.91 -16.97 18.64
CA THR A 501 2.47 -17.86 17.62
C THR A 501 2.38 -19.30 18.12
N VAL A 502 1.79 -20.17 17.31
CA VAL A 502 1.71 -21.61 17.59
C VAL A 502 2.74 -22.31 16.70
N ALA A 503 3.76 -22.91 17.31
CA ALA A 503 4.82 -23.62 16.62
C ALA A 503 4.65 -25.14 16.74
N HIS A 504 5.01 -25.85 15.68
CA HIS A 504 5.14 -27.30 15.63
C HIS A 504 6.50 -27.64 15.03
N ASP A 505 7.47 -28.05 15.84
CA ASP A 505 8.85 -28.34 15.41
C ASP A 505 9.17 -29.84 15.58
N PRO A 506 8.84 -30.70 14.60
CA PRO A 506 9.16 -32.12 14.66
C PRO A 506 10.67 -32.39 14.58
N GLY A 507 11.45 -31.44 14.04
CA GLY A 507 12.91 -31.55 13.92
C GLY A 507 13.66 -31.24 15.23
N LEU A 508 12.93 -30.82 16.26
CA LEU A 508 13.51 -30.46 17.56
C LEU A 508 14.28 -31.63 18.18
N TYR A 509 13.78 -32.87 18.03
CA TYR A 509 14.49 -34.07 18.49
C TYR A 509 15.86 -34.24 17.83
N TRP A 510 15.96 -33.97 16.52
CA TRP A 510 17.23 -34.05 15.80
C TRP A 510 18.20 -32.94 16.19
N LYS A 511 17.69 -31.74 16.48
CA LYS A 511 18.52 -30.66 17.03
C LYS A 511 19.13 -31.07 18.37
N TYR A 512 18.34 -31.64 19.28
CA TYR A 512 18.85 -32.12 20.56
C TYR A 512 19.82 -33.29 20.43
N ALA A 513 19.55 -34.24 19.53
CA ALA A 513 20.46 -35.35 19.25
C ALA A 513 21.82 -34.85 18.74
N GLY A 514 21.83 -33.88 17.81
CA GLY A 514 23.06 -33.25 17.32
C GLY A 514 23.82 -32.51 18.42
N SER A 515 23.12 -31.75 19.27
CA SER A 515 23.73 -31.08 20.43
C SER A 515 24.32 -32.07 21.42
N LEU A 516 23.65 -33.20 21.68
CA LEU A 516 24.14 -34.27 22.54
C LEU A 516 25.44 -34.87 21.96
N LEU A 517 25.49 -35.08 20.65
CA LEU A 517 26.69 -35.57 19.96
C LEU A 517 27.86 -34.58 20.07
N LEU A 518 27.60 -33.27 19.94
CA LEU A 518 28.62 -32.24 20.17
C LEU A 518 29.15 -32.26 21.61
N VAL A 519 28.25 -32.34 22.61
CA VAL A 519 28.63 -32.43 24.02
C VAL A 519 29.45 -33.70 24.29
N ALA A 520 29.03 -34.84 23.73
CA ALA A 520 29.76 -36.11 23.83
C ALA A 520 31.16 -36.02 23.18
N GLY A 521 31.28 -35.36 22.03
CA GLY A 521 32.56 -35.12 21.37
C GLY A 521 33.50 -34.26 22.22
N ILE A 522 33.00 -33.16 22.79
CA ILE A 522 33.77 -32.31 23.69
C ILE A 522 34.20 -33.08 24.94
N ALA A 523 33.27 -33.81 25.58
CA ALA A 523 33.57 -34.64 26.74
C ALA A 523 34.64 -35.70 26.42
N THR A 524 34.56 -36.33 25.24
CA THR A 524 35.56 -37.30 24.77
C THR A 524 36.94 -36.66 24.60
N MET A 525 37.03 -35.45 24.01
CA MET A 525 38.30 -34.73 23.90
C MET A 525 38.95 -34.46 25.25
N PHE A 526 38.17 -34.02 26.24
CA PHE A 526 38.68 -33.78 27.61
C PHE A 526 39.08 -35.09 28.31
N TRP A 527 38.29 -36.15 28.14
CA TRP A 527 38.57 -37.45 28.71
C TRP A 527 39.86 -38.07 28.13
N MET A 528 40.03 -38.03 26.81
CA MET A 528 41.24 -38.51 26.14
C MET A 528 42.47 -37.70 26.53
N ARG A 529 42.35 -36.37 26.62
CA ARG A 529 43.45 -35.50 27.07
C ARG A 529 43.88 -35.76 28.52
N ALA A 530 42.94 -36.08 29.41
CA ALA A 530 43.23 -36.34 30.82
C ALA A 530 43.86 -37.73 31.06
N TYR A 531 43.45 -38.75 30.30
CA TYR A 531 43.83 -40.14 30.56
C TYR A 531 44.88 -40.71 29.60
N PHE A 532 44.87 -40.34 28.31
CA PHE A 532 45.78 -40.93 27.31
C PHE A 532 47.00 -40.06 27.00
N PHE A 533 46.94 -38.74 27.24
CA PHE A 533 48.04 -37.80 26.96
C PHE A 533 48.71 -37.26 28.23
N LYS A 534 48.84 -38.07 29.29
CA LYS A 534 49.76 -37.75 30.40
C LYS A 534 51.19 -37.74 29.86
N ARG A 535 51.82 -36.57 29.76
CA ARG A 535 53.25 -36.47 29.43
C ARG A 535 54.04 -37.30 30.44
N PRO A 536 54.96 -38.20 30.02
CA PRO A 536 55.80 -38.90 30.97
C PRO A 536 56.62 -37.88 31.75
N SER A 537 56.55 -37.99 33.08
CA SER A 537 57.41 -37.25 34.00
C SER A 537 58.86 -37.53 33.61
N LYS A 538 59.64 -36.49 33.26
CA LYS A 538 61.09 -36.61 33.13
C LYS A 538 61.64 -36.96 34.52
N SER A 539 61.91 -38.24 34.76
CA SER A 539 62.72 -38.65 35.91
C SER A 539 64.11 -38.05 35.73
N GLN A 540 64.50 -37.16 36.65
CA GLN A 540 65.87 -36.72 36.79
C GLN A 540 66.74 -37.93 37.14
N LEU A 541 67.44 -38.46 36.14
CA LEU A 541 68.61 -39.30 36.31
C LEU A 541 69.83 -38.39 36.20
N THR A 542 70.39 -38.00 37.34
CA THR A 542 71.80 -37.61 37.45
C THR A 542 72.37 -38.34 38.65
N THR A 543 72.93 -39.52 38.34
CA THR A 543 74.00 -40.22 39.06
C THR A 543 75.21 -39.31 39.26
N ASN A 544 75.77 -39.36 40.47
CA ASN A 544 77.22 -39.24 40.68
C ASN A 544 77.88 -40.59 40.43
#